data_AF-A0AAW2LHE4-F1
#
_entry.id   AF-A0AAW2LHE4-F1
#
_cell.length_a   1.000
_cell.length_b   1.000
_cell.length_c   1.000
_cell.angle_alpha   90.00
_cell.angle_beta   90.00
_cell.angle_gamma   90.00
#
_symmetry.space_group_name_H-M   'P 1'
#
loop_
_entity.id
_entity.type
_entity.pdbx_description
1 polymer ?
#
loop_
_entity_poly.entity_id
_entity_poly.type
_entity_poly.pdbx_seq_one_letter_code
_entity_poly.pdbx_strand_id
1 'polypeptide(L)'
;MLRENKDVFAWTPQYLARIDPGVIIHHLNIDPRVKPVKQKRRNFGPKKDKIIQAEVNELLVVGHIKEILFPEWFSNVALGPKHGVNGGCA
;
A
#
# COMPACT_ATOMS: atom_id res chain seq x y z
N MET A 1 -11.28 -22.47 -20.10
CA MET A 1 -10.36 -22.64 -18.96
C MET A 1 -9.94 -21.34 -18.26
N LEU A 2 -9.19 -20.41 -18.87
CA LEU A 2 -8.75 -19.17 -18.18
C LEU A 2 -9.85 -18.10 -18.00
N ARG A 3 -10.91 -18.11 -18.81
CA ARG A 3 -12.02 -17.15 -18.70
C ARG A 3 -13.10 -17.56 -17.69
N GLU A 4 -13.19 -18.85 -17.39
CA GLU A 4 -14.22 -19.44 -16.53
C GLU A 4 -13.82 -19.44 -15.05
N ASN A 5 -12.50 -19.46 -14.75
CA ASN A 5 -11.97 -19.42 -13.39
C ASN A 5 -11.45 -18.02 -12.99
N LYS A 6 -12.10 -16.96 -13.48
CA LYS A 6 -11.69 -15.58 -13.18
C LYS A 6 -11.77 -15.29 -11.67
N ASP A 7 -12.73 -15.89 -10.98
CA ASP A 7 -12.90 -15.84 -9.53
C ASP A 7 -11.76 -16.52 -8.75
N VAL A 8 -11.10 -17.52 -9.33
CA VAL A 8 -9.95 -18.22 -8.70
C VAL A 8 -8.64 -17.43 -8.85
N PHE A 9 -8.51 -16.66 -9.93
CA PHE A 9 -7.24 -15.98 -10.29
C PHE A 9 -7.31 -14.44 -10.28
N ALA A 10 -8.49 -13.84 -10.17
CA ALA A 10 -8.62 -12.39 -10.00
C ALA A 10 -8.56 -12.07 -8.51
N TRP A 11 -7.35 -11.74 -8.05
CA TRP A 11 -7.16 -11.01 -6.80
C TRP A 11 -7.81 -9.65 -6.97
N THR A 12 -9.11 -9.55 -6.71
CA THR A 12 -9.74 -8.25 -6.57
C THR A 12 -9.09 -7.56 -5.36
N PRO A 13 -9.00 -6.22 -5.32
CA PRO A 13 -8.51 -5.53 -4.14
C PRO A 13 -9.26 -5.94 -2.86
N GLN A 14 -10.51 -6.39 -2.99
CA GLN A 14 -11.28 -6.97 -1.88
C GLN A 14 -10.80 -8.36 -1.44
N TYR A 15 -10.18 -9.17 -2.30
CA TYR A 15 -9.61 -10.48 -1.94
C TYR A 15 -8.28 -10.36 -1.18
N LEU A 16 -7.63 -9.18 -1.26
CA LEU A 16 -6.58 -8.79 -0.33
C LEU A 16 -7.14 -8.26 0.99
N ALA A 17 -8.45 -8.40 1.25
CA ALA A 17 -9.00 -8.26 2.59
C ALA A 17 -8.10 -9.05 3.54
N ARG A 18 -7.44 -8.28 4.39
CA ARG A 18 -6.32 -8.68 5.26
C ARG A 18 -6.46 -10.11 5.75
N ILE A 19 -5.47 -10.94 5.43
CA ILE A 19 -5.31 -12.25 6.08
C ILE A 19 -5.27 -11.98 7.59
N ASP A 20 -6.12 -12.67 8.35
CA ASP A 20 -6.20 -12.50 9.80
C ASP A 20 -4.79 -12.61 10.40
N PRO A 21 -4.31 -11.59 11.15
CA PRO A 21 -3.04 -11.68 11.87
C PRO A 21 -2.93 -12.90 12.80
N GLY A 22 -4.05 -13.48 13.25
CA GLY A 22 -4.06 -14.74 13.97
C GLY A 22 -3.62 -15.95 13.13
N VAL A 23 -3.69 -15.86 11.80
CA VAL A 23 -3.27 -16.92 10.87
C VAL A 23 -1.78 -16.81 10.57
N ILE A 24 -1.31 -15.63 10.14
CA ILE A 24 0.11 -15.41 9.83
C ILE A 24 0.50 -13.95 9.94
N ILE A 25 1.61 -13.68 10.63
CA ILE A 25 2.28 -12.37 10.67
C ILE A 25 3.71 -12.57 10.24
N HIS A 26 4.16 -11.77 9.28
CA HIS A 26 5.57 -11.72 8.93
C HIS A 26 6.31 -10.74 9.84
N HIS A 27 7.30 -11.24 10.57
CA HIS A 27 8.25 -10.41 11.31
C HIS A 27 9.49 -10.19 10.46
N LEU A 28 9.80 -8.92 10.17
CA LEU A 28 11.04 -8.55 9.52
C LEU A 28 12.22 -8.84 10.46
N ASN A 29 13.19 -9.63 10.00
CA ASN A 29 14.42 -9.91 10.76
C ASN A 29 15.44 -8.78 10.57
N ILE A 30 15.32 -7.73 11.39
CA ILE A 30 16.18 -6.54 11.33
C ILE A 30 17.33 -6.70 12.34
N ASP A 31 18.56 -6.37 11.93
CA ASP A 31 19.71 -6.31 12.85
C ASP A 31 19.46 -5.24 13.93
N PRO A 32 19.40 -5.62 15.23
CA PRO A 32 19.15 -4.68 16.32
C PRO A 32 20.16 -3.54 16.46
N ARG A 33 21.34 -3.68 15.84
CA ARG A 33 22.40 -2.64 15.87
C ARG A 33 22.11 -1.50 14.89
N VAL A 34 21.19 -1.68 13.94
CA VAL A 34 20.84 -0.68 12.94
C VAL A 34 19.95 0.39 13.57
N LYS A 35 20.38 1.64 13.46
CA LYS A 35 19.60 2.78 13.95
C LYS A 35 18.41 3.05 13.02
N PRO A 36 17.21 3.32 13.58
CA PRO A 36 16.05 3.74 12.80
C PRO A 36 16.31 5.00 11.99
N VAL A 37 15.81 5.03 10.76
CA VAL A 37 15.94 6.19 9.87
C VAL A 37 14.58 6.88 9.72
N LYS A 38 14.54 8.18 10.01
CA LYS A 38 13.40 9.06 9.74
C LYS A 38 13.71 9.98 8.58
N GLN A 39 13.20 9.65 7.40
CA GLN A 39 13.35 10.50 6.22
C GLN A 39 12.52 11.78 6.37
N LYS A 40 13.10 12.92 6.00
CA LYS A 40 12.37 14.19 5.93
C LYS A 40 11.23 14.09 4.91
N ARG A 41 10.03 14.55 5.28
CA ARG A 41 8.86 14.57 4.39
C ARG A 41 9.17 15.32 3.09
N ARG A 42 8.89 14.67 1.95
CA ARG A 42 8.95 15.29 0.63
C ARG A 42 7.67 16.08 0.33
N ASN A 43 7.83 17.23 -0.32
CA ASN A 43 6.73 17.99 -0.90
C ASN A 43 6.58 17.59 -2.38
N PHE A 44 5.41 17.09 -2.78
CA PHE A 44 5.16 16.68 -4.17
C PHE A 44 4.34 17.70 -4.96
N GLY A 45 3.79 18.71 -4.29
CA GLY A 45 2.91 19.71 -4.87
C GLY A 45 1.46 19.20 -5.05
N PRO A 46 0.50 20.13 -5.24
CA PRO A 46 -0.92 19.84 -5.02
C PRO A 46 -1.49 18.71 -5.88
N LYS A 47 -1.07 18.60 -7.14
CA LYS A 47 -1.56 17.55 -8.06
C LYS A 47 -1.16 16.15 -7.59
N LYS A 48 0.10 15.99 -7.17
CA LYS A 48 0.64 14.71 -6.74
C LYS A 48 0.15 14.35 -5.34
N ASP A 49 0.02 15.32 -4.45
CA ASP A 49 -0.52 15.11 -3.11
C ASP A 49 -1.96 14.59 -3.14
N LYS A 50 -2.79 15.07 -4.09
CA LYS A 50 -4.15 14.53 -4.29
C LYS A 50 -4.16 13.05 -4.66
N ILE A 51 -3.24 12.63 -5.55
CA ILE A 51 -3.10 11.22 -5.96
C ILE A 51 -2.66 10.37 -4.77
N ILE A 52 -1.66 10.83 -4.02
CA ILE A 52 -1.18 10.15 -2.81
C ILE A 52 -2.31 10.00 -1.79
N GLN A 53 -3.07 11.06 -1.55
CA GLN A 53 -4.16 11.03 -0.57
C GLN A 53 -5.28 10.07 -0.98
N ALA A 54 -5.64 10.02 -2.26
CA ALA A 54 -6.65 9.10 -2.76
C ALA A 54 -6.24 7.63 -2.54
N GLU A 55 -5.01 7.27 -2.91
CA GLU A 55 -4.47 5.92 -2.72
C GLU A 55 -4.38 5.56 -1.23
N VAL A 56 -3.87 6.47 -0.38
CA VAL A 56 -3.78 6.26 1.07
C VAL A 56 -5.16 6.03 1.69
N ASN A 57 -6.16 6.81 1.29
CA ASN A 57 -7.53 6.65 1.77
C ASN A 57 -8.11 5.29 1.37
N GLU A 58 -7.88 4.85 0.13
CA GLU A 58 -8.32 3.54 -0.35
C GLU A 58 -7.67 2.41 0.48
N LEU A 59 -6.34 2.46 0.67
CA LEU A 59 -5.61 1.48 1.47
C LEU A 59 -6.03 1.46 2.94
N LEU A 60 -6.42 2.61 3.50
CA LEU A 60 -6.98 2.71 4.86
C LEU A 60 -8.37 2.06 4.92
N VAL A 61 -9.25 2.33 3.97
CA VAL A 61 -10.62 1.78 3.94
C VAL A 61 -10.62 0.27 3.81
N VAL A 62 -9.74 -0.30 2.96
CA VAL A 62 -9.61 -1.76 2.82
C VAL A 62 -8.83 -2.37 4.01
N GLY A 63 -8.22 -1.55 4.87
CA GLY A 63 -7.54 -1.99 6.09
C GLY A 63 -6.14 -2.58 5.86
N HIS A 64 -5.53 -2.29 4.71
CA HIS A 64 -4.16 -2.71 4.38
C HIS A 64 -3.10 -1.95 5.17
N ILE A 65 -3.38 -0.67 5.43
CA ILE A 65 -2.53 0.20 6.25
C ILE A 65 -3.31 0.68 7.47
N LYS A 66 -2.56 1.11 8.49
CA LYS A 66 -3.11 1.67 9.72
C LYS A 66 -2.24 2.84 10.18
N GLU A 67 -2.84 3.76 10.91
CA GLU A 67 -2.10 4.83 11.56
C GLU A 67 -1.24 4.27 12.71
N ILE A 68 -0.05 4.86 12.87
CA ILE A 68 0.90 4.53 13.94
C ILE A 68 1.34 5.85 14.57
N LEU A 69 1.30 5.91 15.89
CA LEU A 69 1.76 7.06 16.65
C LEU A 69 3.27 6.92 16.93
N PHE A 70 4.00 8.03 16.74
CA PHE A 70 5.42 8.16 17.05
C PHE A 70 6.35 7.07 16.47
N PRO A 71 6.32 6.80 15.15
CA PRO A 71 7.18 5.78 14.57
C PRO A 71 8.67 6.16 14.67
N GLU A 72 9.53 5.18 14.92
CA GLU A 72 10.98 5.34 14.88
C GLU A 72 11.53 5.31 13.45
N TRP A 73 10.84 4.62 12.54
CA TRP A 73 11.17 4.51 11.13
C TRP A 73 10.19 5.33 10.27
N PHE A 74 10.69 6.11 9.33
CA PHE A 74 9.84 6.88 8.41
C PHE A 74 10.44 6.92 7.00
N SER A 75 9.66 6.47 6.01
CA SER A 75 10.03 6.50 4.59
C SER A 75 9.08 7.41 3.81
N ASN A 76 9.60 8.10 2.80
CA ASN A 76 8.77 8.88 1.89
C ASN A 76 8.04 8.00 0.87
N VAL A 77 6.85 8.44 0.46
CA VAL A 77 6.14 7.87 -0.69
C VAL A 77 6.93 8.13 -1.97
N ALA A 78 6.96 7.15 -2.87
CA ALA A 78 7.51 7.29 -4.21
C ALA A 78 6.37 7.21 -5.22
N LEU A 79 6.33 8.16 -6.15
CA LEU A 79 5.38 8.15 -7.26
C LEU A 79 6.07 7.66 -8.51
N GLY A 80 5.53 6.58 -9.09
CA GLY A 80 5.93 6.05 -10.39
C GLY A 80 4.76 6.08 -11.38
N PRO A 81 5.04 6.16 -12.68
CA PRO A 81 4.00 5.97 -13.68
C PRO A 81 3.42 4.55 -13.56
N LYS A 82 2.10 4.45 -13.45
CA LYS A 82 1.41 3.17 -13.55
C LYS A 82 1.30 2.85 -15.05
N HIS A 83 1.94 1.77 -15.49
CA HIS A 83 1.71 1.25 -16.84
C HIS A 83 0.24 0.82 -16.94
N GLY A 84 -0.43 1.23 -18.03
CA GLY A 84 -1.88 1.39 -18.10
C GLY A 84 -2.70 0.16 -17.71
N VAL A 85 -3.68 0.37 -16.84
CA VAL A 85 -4.92 -0.40 -16.90
C VAL A 85 -5.74 0.28 -18.00
N ASN A 86 -5.83 -0.35 -19.17
CA ASN A 86 -6.78 0.06 -20.20
C ASN A 86 -8.20 -0.19 -19.66
N GLY A 87 -8.80 0.84 -19.11
CA GLY A 87 -10.19 0.89 -18.70
C GLY A 87 -10.64 2.33 -18.74
N GLY A 88 -11.15 2.75 -19.89
CA GLY A 88 -11.66 4.09 -20.09
C GLY A 88 -12.85 4.40 -19.18
N CYS A 89 -13.00 5.67 -18.86
CA CYS A 89 -14.30 6.27 -18.58
C CYS A 89 -14.36 7.56 -19.37
N ALA A 90 -15.48 7.73 -20.08
CA ALA A 90 -15.91 8.94 -20.76
C ALA A 90 -16.03 10.12 -19.77
#